data_AF-A0A5K0ZD89-F1
#
_entry.id   AF-A0A5K0ZD89-F1
#
_cell.length_a   1.000
_cell.length_b   1.000
_cell.length_c   1.000
_cell.angle_alpha   90.00
_cell.angle_beta   90.00
_cell.angle_gamma   90.00
#
_symmetry.space_group_name_H-M   'P 1'
#
loop_
_entity.id
_entity.type
_entity.pdbx_description
1 polymer ?
#
loop_
_entity_poly.entity_id
_entity_poly.type
_entity_poly.pdbx_seq_one_letter_code
_entity_poly.pdbx_strand_id
1 'polypeptide(L)'
;IVESVGEGVTDLKPGDHVLPVFTGECGDCAHCKSEESNMCDLLRINTDRGVMLADGQSRFSIKGQPIYHFVGTSTFSEYTVVHVGCLAKINPEAPLDKVCVLSCGIST
;
A
#
# COMPACT_ATOMS: atom_id res chain seq x y z
N ILE A 1 10.56 -3.37 -3.14
CA ILE A 1 10.85 -3.17 -4.57
C ILE A 1 9.65 -3.70 -5.33
N VAL A 2 9.15 -2.97 -6.33
CA VAL A 2 8.00 -3.41 -7.15
C VAL A 2 8.44 -4.58 -8.03
N GLU A 3 7.73 -5.71 -7.92
CA GLU A 3 7.97 -6.89 -8.77
C GLU A 3 7.15 -6.81 -10.05
N SER A 4 5.84 -6.60 -9.93
CA SER A 4 4.90 -6.41 -11.05
C SER A 4 3.81 -5.40 -10.67
N VAL A 5 3.06 -4.94 -11.67
CA VAL A 5 1.93 -4.01 -11.49
C VAL A 5 0.67 -4.57 -12.14
N GLY A 6 -0.49 -4.26 -11.55
CA GLY A 6 -1.79 -4.60 -12.12
C GLY A 6 -2.18 -3.70 -13.29
N GLU A 7 -3.24 -4.09 -14.00
CA GLU A 7 -3.82 -3.26 -15.06
C GLU A 7 -4.24 -1.88 -14.53
N GLY A 8 -3.99 -0.83 -15.32
CA GLY A 8 -4.34 0.55 -14.97
C GLY A 8 -3.32 1.28 -14.09
N VAL A 9 -2.29 0.61 -13.57
CA VAL A 9 -1.19 1.26 -12.84
C VAL A 9 -0.25 1.97 -13.81
N THR A 10 -0.14 3.30 -13.71
CA THR A 10 0.73 4.13 -14.55
C THR A 10 1.95 4.70 -13.84
N ASP A 11 1.85 4.89 -12.52
CA ASP A 11 2.83 5.70 -11.76
C ASP A 11 3.96 4.85 -11.13
N LEU A 12 3.81 3.53 -11.19
CA LEU A 12 4.79 2.55 -10.74
C LEU A 12 5.15 1.58 -11.86
N LYS A 13 6.39 1.07 -11.81
CA LYS A 13 6.86 0.01 -12.69
C LYS A 13 7.74 -0.99 -11.94
N PRO A 14 7.94 -2.20 -12.47
CA PRO A 14 8.92 -3.15 -11.94
C PRO A 14 10.28 -2.50 -11.70
N GLY A 15 10.89 -2.81 -10.54
CA GLY A 15 12.17 -2.27 -10.10
C GLY A 15 12.09 -0.98 -9.27
N ASP A 16 10.95 -0.29 -9.22
CA ASP A 16 10.81 0.90 -8.38
C ASP A 16 10.96 0.56 -6.87
N HIS A 17 11.69 1.40 -6.15
CA HIS A 17 11.74 1.35 -4.69
C HIS A 17 10.51 2.05 -4.14
N VAL A 18 9.81 1.37 -3.22
CA VAL A 18 8.53 1.84 -2.68
C VAL A 18 8.43 1.57 -1.19
N LEU A 19 7.67 2.40 -0.49
CA LEU A 19 7.23 2.18 0.89
C LEU A 19 5.71 1.94 0.90
N PRO A 20 5.23 0.78 1.40
CA PRO A 20 3.81 0.59 1.70
C PRO A 20 3.39 1.44 2.90
N VAL A 21 2.31 2.22 2.73
CA VAL A 21 1.72 3.08 3.75
C VAL A 21 0.34 2.54 4.13
N PHE A 22 0.03 2.51 5.43
CA PHE A 22 -1.20 1.91 5.98
C PHE A 22 -2.48 2.73 5.69
N THR A 23 -2.31 3.98 5.25
CA THR A 23 -3.35 4.86 4.73
C THR A 23 -2.87 5.41 3.39
N GLY A 24 -3.72 5.35 2.36
CA GLY A 24 -3.33 5.73 1.00
C GLY A 24 -3.89 7.07 0.55
N GLU A 25 -3.56 7.43 -0.68
CA GLU A 25 -4.02 8.63 -1.38
C GLU A 25 -4.52 8.24 -2.77
N CYS A 26 -5.80 8.51 -3.06
CA CYS A 26 -6.39 8.17 -4.35
C CYS A 26 -6.33 9.31 -5.38
N GLY A 27 -5.93 10.53 -4.99
CA GLY A 27 -5.89 11.71 -5.85
C GLY A 27 -7.25 12.33 -6.22
N ASP A 28 -8.34 11.55 -6.17
CA ASP A 28 -9.62 11.99 -6.75
C ASP A 28 -10.71 12.39 -5.76
N CYS A 29 -10.63 11.95 -4.50
CA CYS A 29 -11.64 12.25 -3.49
C CYS A 29 -11.50 13.68 -2.91
N ALA A 30 -12.53 14.16 -2.21
CA ALA A 30 -12.54 15.52 -1.65
C ALA A 30 -11.37 15.75 -0.68
N HIS A 31 -11.03 14.74 0.13
CA HIS A 31 -9.89 14.81 1.04
C HIS A 31 -8.55 14.85 0.31
N CYS A 32 -8.35 14.07 -0.75
CA CYS A 32 -7.11 14.12 -1.53
C CYS A 32 -6.95 15.42 -2.34
N LYS A 33 -8.07 16.10 -2.66
CA LYS A 33 -8.06 17.40 -3.34
C LYS A 33 -7.94 18.58 -2.37
N SER A 34 -7.99 18.34 -1.06
CA SER A 34 -7.83 19.36 -0.02
C SER A 34 -6.34 19.59 0.24
N GLU A 35 -5.97 20.84 0.48
CA GLU A 35 -4.60 21.20 0.89
C GLU A 35 -4.30 20.86 2.37
N GLU A 36 -5.33 20.55 3.17
CA GLU A 36 -5.21 20.38 4.63
C GLU A 36 -5.33 18.93 5.08
N SER A 37 -5.84 18.04 4.22
CA SER A 37 -6.23 16.67 4.62
C SER A 37 -5.41 15.60 3.92
N ASN A 38 -5.07 14.55 4.65
CA ASN A 38 -4.49 13.30 4.15
C ASN A 38 -5.44 12.09 4.34
N MET A 39 -6.70 12.33 4.73
CA MET A 39 -7.66 11.29 5.12
C MET A 39 -8.50 10.82 3.93
N CYS A 40 -7.85 10.16 2.96
CA CYS A 40 -8.50 9.69 1.73
C CYS A 40 -9.81 8.93 1.99
N ASP A 41 -10.88 9.29 1.29
CA ASP A 41 -12.19 8.64 1.49
C ASP A 41 -12.17 7.15 1.17
N LEU A 42 -11.39 6.77 0.16
CA LEU A 42 -11.28 5.41 -0.36
C LEU A 42 -10.23 4.58 0.39
N LEU A 43 -9.07 5.17 0.66
CA LEU A 43 -7.86 4.46 1.10
C LEU A 43 -7.45 4.76 2.54
N ARG A 44 -8.26 5.49 3.32
CA ARG A 44 -8.04 5.63 4.77
C ARG A 44 -7.90 4.28 5.46
N ILE A 45 -7.14 4.28 6.55
CA ILE A 45 -6.89 3.11 7.39
C ILE A 45 -8.19 2.36 7.72
N ASN A 46 -8.13 1.04 7.63
CA ASN A 46 -9.17 0.13 8.09
C ASN A 46 -8.49 -1.14 8.63
N THR A 47 -8.61 -1.37 9.94
CA THR A 47 -7.98 -2.50 10.63
C THR A 47 -8.73 -3.82 10.45
N ASP A 48 -9.99 -3.75 10.03
CA ASP A 48 -10.91 -4.91 10.03
C ASP A 48 -11.12 -5.50 8.63
N ARG A 49 -10.67 -4.82 7.57
CA ARG A 49 -10.97 -5.18 6.18
C ARG A 49 -10.49 -6.58 5.80
N GLY A 50 -9.25 -6.95 6.15
CA GLY A 50 -8.71 -8.28 5.87
C GLY A 50 -8.49 -8.67 4.39
N VAL A 51 -9.00 -7.90 3.42
CA VAL A 51 -9.04 -8.27 1.99
C VAL A 51 -8.75 -7.07 1.08
N MET A 52 -8.51 -7.34 -0.20
CA MET A 52 -8.27 -6.28 -1.18
C MET A 52 -9.56 -5.51 -1.52
N LEU A 53 -9.42 -4.21 -1.79
CA LEU A 53 -10.54 -3.35 -2.19
C LEU A 53 -11.17 -3.75 -3.53
N ALA A 54 -10.37 -4.27 -4.46
CA ALA A 54 -10.81 -4.51 -5.84
C ALA A 54 -11.88 -5.62 -5.95
N ASP A 55 -11.77 -6.68 -5.15
CA ASP A 55 -12.61 -7.88 -5.28
C ASP A 55 -13.05 -8.49 -3.93
N GLY A 56 -12.64 -7.89 -2.82
CA GLY A 56 -12.95 -8.43 -1.49
C GLY A 56 -12.27 -9.77 -1.19
N GLN A 57 -11.21 -10.14 -1.91
CA GLN A 57 -10.47 -11.40 -1.71
C GLN A 57 -9.10 -11.15 -1.07
N SER A 58 -8.58 -12.16 -0.37
CA SER A 58 -7.16 -12.17 0.01
C SER A 58 -6.27 -12.54 -1.18
N ARG A 59 -5.00 -12.16 -1.11
CA ARG A 59 -3.93 -12.58 -2.04
C ARG A 59 -3.02 -13.63 -1.40
N PHE A 60 -3.25 -13.96 -0.14
CA PHE A 60 -2.50 -14.96 0.60
C PHE A 60 -3.37 -16.18 0.88
N SER A 61 -2.79 -17.35 0.73
CA SER A 61 -3.42 -18.60 1.15
C SER A 61 -2.38 -19.62 1.58
N ILE A 62 -2.77 -20.52 2.49
CA ILE A 62 -2.02 -21.73 2.80
C ILE A 62 -2.99 -22.90 2.67
N LYS A 63 -2.63 -23.89 1.85
CA LYS A 63 -3.47 -25.09 1.60
C LYS A 63 -4.90 -24.72 1.17
N GLY A 64 -5.03 -23.68 0.35
CA GLY A 64 -6.33 -23.18 -0.13
C GLY A 64 -7.16 -22.40 0.89
N GLN A 65 -6.69 -22.23 2.13
CA GLN A 65 -7.35 -21.40 3.14
C GLN A 65 -6.80 -19.97 3.07
N PRO A 66 -7.67 -18.95 3.00
CA PRO A 66 -7.23 -17.56 2.90
C PRO A 66 -6.56 -17.11 4.20
N ILE A 67 -5.47 -16.34 4.06
CA ILE A 67 -4.85 -15.60 5.17
C ILE A 67 -5.17 -14.14 4.95
N TYR A 68 -5.73 -13.48 5.96
CA TYR A 68 -6.16 -12.09 5.80
C TYR A 68 -5.00 -11.11 5.72
N HIS A 69 -5.22 -10.04 4.96
CA HIS A 69 -4.35 -8.88 4.94
C HIS A 69 -4.46 -8.08 6.24
N PHE A 70 -3.43 -7.31 6.55
CA PHE A 70 -3.45 -6.35 7.65
C PHE A 70 -3.16 -4.94 7.13
N VAL A 71 -4.05 -3.99 7.46
CA VAL A 71 -4.01 -2.56 7.07
C VAL A 71 -3.66 -2.30 5.59
N GLY A 72 -4.01 -3.25 4.72
CA GLY A 72 -3.76 -3.16 3.28
C GLY A 72 -2.29 -3.25 2.85
N THR A 73 -1.35 -3.59 3.74
CA THR A 73 0.09 -3.67 3.43
C THR A 73 0.69 -5.06 3.65
N SER A 74 0.37 -5.72 4.77
CA SER A 74 0.79 -7.10 5.07
C SER A 74 2.29 -7.36 4.88
N THR A 75 3.15 -6.49 5.42
CA THR A 75 4.59 -6.47 5.12
C THR A 75 5.43 -7.58 5.77
N PHE A 76 4.83 -8.47 6.54
CA PHE A 76 5.50 -9.67 7.10
C PHE A 76 5.40 -10.86 6.15
N SER A 77 5.82 -10.64 4.91
CA SER A 77 5.88 -11.64 3.83
C SER A 77 6.95 -11.21 2.83
N GLU A 78 7.62 -12.15 2.18
CA GLU A 78 8.63 -11.85 1.14
C GLU A 78 8.01 -11.06 -0.03
N TYR A 79 6.75 -11.35 -0.35
CA TYR A 79 5.94 -10.63 -1.34
C TYR A 79 4.58 -10.27 -0.74
N THR A 80 4.04 -9.13 -1.15
CA THR A 80 2.71 -8.68 -0.78
C THR A 80 2.08 -7.94 -1.96
N VAL A 81 0.74 -7.88 -1.98
CA VAL A 81 -0.04 -7.14 -2.98
C VAL A 81 -0.71 -5.98 -2.28
N VAL A 82 -0.48 -4.77 -2.78
CA VAL A 82 -0.93 -3.51 -2.17
C VAL A 82 -1.61 -2.67 -3.24
N HIS A 83 -2.65 -1.92 -2.86
CA HIS A 83 -3.27 -0.96 -3.77
C HIS A 83 -2.25 0.14 -4.15
N VAL A 84 -2.18 0.54 -5.42
CA VAL A 84 -1.16 1.52 -5.90
C VAL A 84 -1.16 2.82 -5.09
N GLY A 85 -2.34 3.36 -4.75
CA GLY A 85 -2.45 4.56 -3.91
C GLY A 85 -1.96 4.40 -2.47
N CYS A 86 -1.59 3.20 -2.03
CA CYS A 86 -0.96 2.93 -0.73
C CYS A 86 0.56 2.65 -0.87
N LEU A 87 1.15 2.88 -2.03
CA LEU A 87 2.58 2.72 -2.29
C LEU A 87 3.22 4.07 -2.63
N ALA A 88 4.11 4.54 -1.77
CA ALA A 88 4.92 5.72 -2.04
C ALA A 88 6.20 5.31 -2.78
N LYS A 89 6.35 5.74 -4.03
CA LYS A 89 7.63 5.63 -4.76
C LYS A 89 8.68 6.52 -4.11
N ILE A 90 9.87 5.98 -3.87
CA ILE A 90 10.96 6.68 -3.20
C ILE A 90 12.24 6.67 -4.05
N ASN A 91 13.23 7.46 -3.62
CA ASN A 91 14.55 7.48 -4.24
C ASN A 91 15.18 6.07 -4.20
N PRO A 92 15.61 5.50 -5.35
CA PRO A 92 16.23 4.18 -5.39
C PRO A 92 17.54 4.08 -4.59
N GLU A 93 18.22 5.20 -4.33
CA GLU A 93 19.45 5.24 -3.52
C GLU A 93 19.17 5.21 -2.00
N ALA A 94 17.91 5.35 -1.58
CA ALA A 94 17.56 5.31 -0.17
C ALA A 94 17.76 3.90 0.42
N PRO A 95 18.48 3.76 1.55
CA PRO A 95 18.71 2.47 2.20
C PRO A 95 17.42 1.93 2.82
N LEU A 96 16.81 0.92 2.18
CA LEU A 96 15.49 0.37 2.56
C LEU A 96 15.46 -0.18 3.99
N ASP A 97 16.59 -0.68 4.49
CA ASP A 97 16.78 -1.14 5.87
C ASP A 97 16.69 -0.02 6.92
N LYS A 98 16.79 1.25 6.48
CA LYS A 98 16.68 2.42 7.35
C LYS A 98 15.40 3.21 7.12
N VAL A 99 14.98 3.37 5.86
CA VAL A 99 13.82 4.23 5.55
C VAL A 99 12.48 3.53 5.73
N CYS A 100 12.46 2.22 5.97
CA CYS A 100 11.22 1.47 6.21
C CYS A 100 10.40 1.97 7.40
N VAL A 101 11.04 2.55 8.42
CA VAL A 101 10.36 3.12 9.60
C VAL A 101 9.59 4.41 9.31
N LEU A 102 9.81 5.04 8.16
CA LEU A 102 9.14 6.27 7.75
C LEU A 102 7.69 6.05 7.29
N SER A 103 7.28 4.81 7.02
CA SER A 103 5.93 4.54 6.48
C SER A 103 4.83 4.41 7.54
N CYS A 104 5.17 4.63 8.81
CA CYS A 104 4.24 4.64 9.93
C CYS A 104 4.77 5.55 11.06
N GLY A 105 5.16 4.97 12.21
CA GLY A 105 5.29 5.69 13.48
C GLY A 105 6.31 6.83 13.58
N ILE A 106 7.21 7.04 12.62
CA ILE A 106 8.08 8.24 12.61
C ILE A 106 7.38 9.44 11.98
N SER A 107 6.56 9.22 10.95
CA SER A 107 6.00 10.30 10.13
C SER A 107 4.61 10.76 10.59
N THR A 108 3.97 9.99 11.48
CA THR A 108 2.63 10.25 12.05
C THR A 108 2.71 10.91 13.41
#